data_AF-A0A5C9EXJ4-F1
#
_entry.id   AF-A0A5C9EXJ4-F1
#
_cell.length_a   1.000
_cell.length_b   1.000
_cell.length_c   1.000
_cell.angle_alpha   90.00
_cell.angle_beta   90.00
_cell.angle_gamma   90.00
#
_symmetry.space_group_name_H-M   'P 1'
#
loop_
_entity.id
_entity.type
_entity.pdbx_description
1 polymer ?
#
loop_
_entity_poly.entity_id
_entity_poly.type
_entity_poly.pdbx_seq_one_letter_code
_entity_poly.pdbx_strand_id
1 'polypeptide(L)' 'MDCKACDKSCPMDIKVSEYIQKGLRITSSECIICLNCVKVCPNDVLTTSNSIDKKFPEFINYAQ' A
#
# COMPACT_ATOMS: atom_id res chain seq x y z
N MET A 1 2.07 19.16 -7.24
CA MET A 1 1.14 19.31 -6.08
C MET A 1 0.87 17.94 -5.50
N ASP A 2 0.85 17.83 -4.17
CA ASP A 2 0.37 16.63 -3.47
C ASP A 2 -1.17 16.67 -3.41
N CYS A 3 -1.83 15.78 -4.14
CA CYS A 3 -3.29 15.74 -4.25
C CYS A 3 -3.95 14.79 -3.25
N LYS A 4 -3.18 13.88 -2.62
CA LYS A 4 -3.66 12.84 -1.69
C LYS A 4 -4.85 12.01 -2.18
N ALA A 5 -5.01 11.86 -3.50
CA ALA A 5 -6.08 11.04 -4.09
C ALA A 5 -5.90 9.55 -3.73
N CYS A 6 -4.66 9.08 -3.72
CA CYS A 6 -4.30 7.71 -3.35
C CYS A 6 -4.74 7.36 -1.92
N ASP A 7 -4.51 8.25 -0.95
CA ASP A 7 -4.93 8.06 0.45
C ASP A 7 -6.45 7.90 0.57
N LYS A 8 -7.21 8.77 -0.09
CA LYS A 8 -8.69 8.75 -0.05
C LYS A 8 -9.29 7.52 -0.73
N SER A 9 -8.58 6.95 -1.70
CA SER A 9 -9.05 5.79 -2.48
C SER A 9 -8.70 4.44 -1.85
N CYS A 10 -7.83 4.43 -0.82
CA CYS A 10 -7.31 3.19 -0.26
C CYS A 10 -8.33 2.55 0.70
N PRO A 11 -8.85 1.34 0.38
CA PRO A 11 -9.82 0.66 1.25
C PRO A 11 -9.20 0.13 2.55
N MET A 12 -7.86 0.09 2.63
CA MET A 12 -7.11 -0.32 3.82
C MET A 12 -6.67 0.87 4.68
N ASP A 13 -7.14 2.10 4.36
CA ASP A 13 -6.76 3.37 5.02
C ASP A 13 -5.24 3.63 5.09
N ILE A 14 -4.48 3.11 4.12
CA ILE A 14 -3.03 3.36 4.02
C ILE A 14 -2.81 4.81 3.58
N LYS A 15 -1.93 5.54 4.29
CA LYS A 15 -1.44 6.87 3.87
C LYS A 15 -0.35 6.73 2.79
N VAL A 16 -0.76 6.31 1.59
CA VAL A 16 0.12 6.09 0.42
C VAL A 16 1.03 7.29 0.13
N SER A 17 0.53 8.51 0.29
CA SER A 17 1.31 9.74 0.09
C SER A 17 2.56 9.81 0.99
N GLU A 18 2.48 9.31 2.23
CA GLU A 18 3.63 9.27 3.13
C GLU A 18 4.68 8.26 2.69
N TYR A 19 4.27 7.11 2.15
CA TYR A 19 5.21 6.10 1.63
C TYR A 19 6.00 6.66 0.45
N ILE A 20 5.31 7.40 -0.44
CA ILE A 20 5.97 8.11 -1.55
C ILE A 20 6.99 9.11 -1.01
N GLN A 21 6.61 9.96 -0.05
CA GLN A 21 7.51 10.97 0.53
C GLN A 21 8.74 10.34 1.22
N LYS A 22 8.55 9.18 1.85
CA LYS A 22 9.60 8.43 2.56
C LYS A 22 10.43 7.53 1.62
N GLY A 23 10.05 7.39 0.35
CA GLY A 23 10.68 6.44 -0.57
C GLY A 23 10.52 4.98 -0.16
N LEU A 24 9.45 4.68 0.58
CA LEU A 24 9.15 3.34 1.08
C LEU A 24 8.13 2.64 0.18
N ARG A 25 8.22 1.33 0.09
CA ARG A 25 7.19 0.49 -0.53
C ARG A 25 6.18 0.02 0.50
N ILE A 26 4.95 -0.18 0.06
CA ILE A 26 3.87 -0.78 0.85
C ILE A 26 3.94 -2.30 0.66
N THR A 27 3.84 -3.07 1.74
CA THR A 27 3.99 -4.53 1.72
C THR A 27 2.64 -5.26 1.58
N SER A 28 2.68 -6.55 1.26
CA SER A 28 1.46 -7.37 1.15
C SER A 28 0.75 -7.63 2.48
N SER A 29 1.42 -7.40 3.62
CA SER A 29 0.77 -7.42 4.95
C SER A 29 -0.10 -6.20 5.22
N GLU A 30 0.08 -5.11 4.46
CA GLU A 30 -0.63 -3.84 4.64
C GLU A 30 -1.62 -3.60 3.49
N CYS A 31 -1.28 -4.03 2.27
CA CYS A 31 -2.03 -3.75 1.06
C CYS A 31 -2.60 -5.01 0.41
N ILE A 32 -3.90 -4.98 0.12
CA ILE A 32 -4.62 -6.03 -0.60
C ILE A 32 -4.44 -5.97 -2.13
N ILE A 33 -3.58 -5.08 -2.63
CA ILE A 33 -3.25 -4.92 -4.06
C ILE A 33 -4.50 -4.67 -4.93
N CYS A 34 -5.44 -3.86 -4.45
CA CYS A 34 -6.67 -3.51 -5.21
C CYS A 34 -6.43 -2.56 -6.41
N LEU A 35 -5.24 -1.96 -6.48
CA LEU A 35 -4.80 -1.01 -7.51
C LEU A 35 -5.57 0.33 -7.57
N ASN A 36 -6.44 0.63 -6.60
CA ASN A 36 -7.19 1.90 -6.60
C ASN A 36 -6.27 3.13 -6.57
N CYS A 37 -5.25 3.11 -5.71
CA CYS A 37 -4.30 4.23 -5.59
C CYS A 37 -3.56 4.52 -6.89
N VAL A 38 -3.22 3.48 -7.66
CA VAL A 38 -2.59 3.59 -8.99
C VAL A 38 -3.58 4.24 -9.97
N LYS A 39 -4.80 3.71 -10.06
CA LYS A 39 -5.84 4.19 -11.00
C LYS A 39 -6.24 5.65 -10.80
N VAL A 40 -6.30 6.12 -9.56
CA VAL A 40 -6.70 7.50 -9.25
C VAL A 40 -5.56 8.50 -9.29
N CYS A 41 -4.31 8.05 -9.48
CA CYS A 41 -3.15 8.94 -9.42
C CYS A 41 -3.05 9.76 -10.73
N PRO A 42 -3.25 11.08 -10.70
CA PRO A 42 -3.19 11.91 -11.91
C PRO A 42 -1.77 12.06 -12.47
N ASN A 43 -0.75 11.78 -11.65
CA ASN A 43 0.66 11.96 -12.01
C ASN A 43 1.34 10.64 -12.38
N ASP A 44 0.62 9.51 -12.31
CA ASP A 44 1.13 8.16 -12.64
C ASP A 44 2.47 7.79 -11.95
N VAL A 45 2.64 8.23 -10.69
CA VAL A 45 3.88 8.03 -9.91
C VAL A 45 3.89 6.72 -9.10
N LEU A 46 2.82 5.93 -9.19
CA LEU A 46 2.64 4.70 -8.41
C LEU A 46 2.71 3.48 -9.32
N THR A 47 3.52 2.49 -8.94
CA THR A 47 3.63 1.22 -9.67
C THR A 47 3.56 0.04 -8.70
N THR A 48 3.24 -1.14 -9.21
CA THR A 48 3.26 -2.39 -8.45
C THR A 48 4.38 -3.30 -8.94
N SER A 49 5.03 -4.00 -8.03
CA SER A 49 6.07 -4.98 -8.34
C SER A 49 5.76 -6.34 -7.71
N ASN A 50 6.28 -7.40 -8.31
CA ASN A 50 6.07 -8.78 -7.82
C ASN A 50 7.23 -9.24 -6.91
N SER A 51 7.83 -8.32 -6.15
CA SER A 51 8.94 -8.63 -5.23
C SER A 51 8.45 -9.41 -4.02
N ILE A 52 9.14 -10.50 -3.67
CA ILE A 52 8.82 -11.32 -2.50
C ILE A 52 9.40 -10.69 -1.24
N ASP A 53 8.52 -10.39 -0.28
CA ASP A 53 8.90 -9.99 1.08
C ASP A 53 9.29 -11.24 1.85
N LYS A 54 10.59 -11.41 2.16
CA LYS A 54 11.02 -12.46 3.09
C LYS A 54 10.61 -12.06 4.51
N LYS A 55 9.36 -12.35 4.91
CA LYS A 55 8.88 -12.24 6.30
C LYS A 55 8.35 -13.59 6.79
N PHE A 56 8.70 -13.89 8.04
CA PHE A 56 8.32 -15.08 8.79
C PHE A 56 6.83 -15.07 9.15
N PRO A 57 6.23 -16.22 9.50
CA PRO A 57 4.78 -16.34 9.57
C PRO A 57 4.16 -15.55 10.74
N GLU A 58 3.15 -14.76 10.41
CA GLU A 58 2.24 -14.09 11.33
C GLU A 58 1.20 -15.12 11.82
N PHE A 59 1.42 -15.77 12.97
CA PHE A 59 0.47 -16.73 13.54
C PHE A 59 -0.58 -16.01 14.41
N ILE A 60 -1.82 -15.94 13.93
CA ILE A 60 -2.96 -15.59 14.77
C ILE A 60 -3.42 -16.88 15.48
N ASN A 61 -3.08 -17.01 16.76
CA ASN A 61 -3.60 -18.08 17.60
C ASN A 61 -4.79 -17.55 18.40
N TYR A 62 -5.93 -18.23 18.32
CA TYR A 62 -7.08 -17.99 19.19
C TYR A 62 -6.98 -18.92 20.39
N ALA A 63 -7.00 -18.37 21.61
CA ALA A 63 -7.22 -19.17 22.80
C ALA A 63 -8.71 -19.47 22.90
N GLN A 64 -9.05 -20.75 22.90
CA GLN A 64 -10.39 -21.25 23.21
C GLN A 64 -10.51 -21.53 24.71
#